data_AF-A0A3M2DY58-F1
#
_entry.id   AF-A0A3M2DY58-F1
#
_cell.length_a   1.000
_cell.length_b   1.000
_cell.length_c   1.000
_cell.angle_alpha   90.00
_cell.angle_beta   90.00
_cell.angle_gamma   90.00
#
_symmetry.space_group_name_H-M   'P 1'
#
loop_
_entity.id
_entity.type
_entity.pdbx_description
1 polymer ?
#
loop_
_entity_poly.entity_id
_entity_poly.type
_entity_poly.pdbx_seq_one_letter_code
_entity_poly.pdbx_strand_id
1 'polypeptide(L)' 'MTHVLLLAGTREARELSERLAAMDDVTVTASLAGVTRAPMPIAARTRSGGFGGREAFRKYTKDNG' A
#
# COMPACT_ATOMS: atom_id res chain seq x y z
N MET A 1 8.13 15.17 -3.12
CA MET A 1 6.95 14.30 -2.93
C MET A 1 7.46 12.94 -2.48
N THR A 2 6.95 12.46 -1.36
CA THR A 2 7.36 11.20 -0.75
C THR A 2 6.38 10.12 -1.17
N HIS A 3 6.84 9.01 -1.74
CA HIS A 3 5.99 7.87 -2.05
C HIS A 3 6.10 6.80 -0.96
N VAL A 4 4.98 6.49 -0.31
CA VAL A 4 4.87 5.45 0.71
C VAL A 4 4.22 4.20 0.11
N LEU A 5 4.94 3.08 0.17
CA LEU A 5 4.36 1.74 -0.01
C LEU A 5 3.91 1.21 1.36
N LEU A 6 2.59 1.13 1.58
CA LEU A 6 2.00 0.64 2.81
C LEU A 6 1.62 -0.84 2.67
N LEU A 7 2.29 -1.72 3.42
CA LEU A 7 1.90 -3.13 3.52
C LEU A 7 0.66 -3.22 4.41
N ALA A 8 -0.51 -3.31 3.78
CA ALA A 8 -1.80 -3.22 4.44
C ALA A 8 -2.38 -4.60 4.76
N GLY A 9 -3.61 -4.62 5.30
CA GLY A 9 -4.31 -5.84 5.69
C GLY A 9 -4.75 -5.84 7.15
N THR A 10 -4.41 -4.80 7.91
CA THR A 10 -4.87 -4.59 9.28
C THR A 10 -5.72 -3.33 9.39
N ARG A 11 -6.39 -3.17 10.54
CA ARG A 11 -7.15 -1.95 10.84
C ARG A 11 -6.24 -0.73 10.94
N GLU A 12 -5.08 -0.88 11.56
CA GLU A 12 -4.09 0.17 11.76
C GLU A 12 -3.56 0.69 10.43
N ALA A 13 -3.33 -0.20 9.44
CA ALA A 13 -2.93 0.21 8.11
C ALA A 13 -4.01 1.07 7.42
N ARG A 14 -5.30 0.76 7.63
CA ARG A 14 -6.40 1.58 7.10
C ARG A 14 -6.41 2.96 7.73
N GLU A 15 -6.35 3.04 9.06
CA GLU A 15 -6.32 4.31 9.80
C GLU A 15 -5.07 5.14 9.45
N LEU A 16 -3.93 4.48 9.24
CA LEU A 16 -2.70 5.14 8.77
C LEU A 16 -2.86 5.68 7.35
N SER A 17 -3.51 4.94 6.45
CA SER A 17 -3.74 5.40 5.08
C SER A 17 -4.57 6.69 5.03
N GLU A 18 -5.58 6.82 5.91
CA GLU A 18 -6.42 8.02 6.00
C GLU A 18 -5.59 9.24 6.43
N ARG A 19 -4.67 9.07 7.38
CA ARG A 19 -3.78 10.13 7.85
C ARG A 19 -2.77 10.54 6.78
N LEU A 20 -2.19 9.57 6.08
CA LEU A 20 -1.22 9.84 5.02
C LEU A 20 -1.88 10.49 3.80
N ALA A 21 -3.12 10.13 3.46
CA ALA A 21 -3.86 10.72 2.35
C ALA A 21 -4.23 12.20 2.57
N ALA A 22 -4.21 12.67 3.82
CA ALA A 22 -4.43 14.06 4.17
C ALA A 22 -3.16 14.93 4.07
N MET A 23 -2.00 14.34 3.73
CA MET A 23 -0.73 15.05 3.57
C MET A 23 -0.50 15.40 2.09
N ASP A 24 -0.36 16.68 1.78
CA ASP A 24 -0.26 17.15 0.39
C ASP A 24 1.02 16.69 -0.34
N ASP A 25 2.08 16.35 0.39
CA ASP A 25 3.38 15.96 -0.16
C ASP A 25 3.62 14.44 -0.17
N VAL A 26 2.61 13.64 0.21
CA VAL A 26 2.68 12.18 0.30
C VAL A 26 1.75 11.52 -0.71
N THR A 27 2.29 10.61 -1.50
CA THR A 27 1.49 9.65 -2.29
C THR A 27 1.57 8.29 -1.62
N VAL A 28 0.43 7.60 -1.50
CA VAL A 28 0.36 6.28 -0.85
C VAL A 28 -0.11 5.23 -1.84
N THR A 29 0.62 4.11 -1.90
CA THR A 29 0.13 2.85 -2.47
C THR A 29 -0.05 1.83 -1.35
N ALA A 30 -1.28 1.38 -1.12
CA ALA A 30 -1.58 0.28 -0.22
C ALA A 30 -1.44 -1.07 -0.93
N SER A 31 -0.77 -2.02 -0.29
CA SER A 31 -0.57 -3.37 -0.82
C SER A 31 -1.28 -4.41 0.03
N LEU A 32 -2.28 -5.08 -0.56
CA LEU A 32 -3.03 -6.15 0.07
C LEU A 32 -2.58 -7.52 -0.43
N ALA A 33 -2.40 -8.48 0.48
CA ALA A 33 -2.01 -9.84 0.11
C ALA A 33 -3.10 -10.61 -0.68
N GLY A 34 -4.35 -10.15 -0.65
CA GLY A 34 -5.48 -10.78 -1.35
C GLY A 34 -6.12 -11.95 -0.61
N VAL A 35 -5.87 -12.09 0.71
CA VAL A 35 -6.45 -13.14 1.55
C VAL A 35 -7.95 -12.92 1.79
N THR A 36 -8.37 -11.66 1.90
CA THR A 36 -9.77 -11.27 2.11
C THR A 36 -10.46 -11.01 0.77
N ARG A 37 -11.62 -11.65 0.52
CA ARG A 37 -12.37 -11.51 -0.74
C ARG A 37 -12.95 -10.11 -0.97
N ALA A 38 -13.31 -9.40 0.10
CA ALA A 38 -13.86 -8.05 0.06
C ALA A 38 -13.21 -7.22 1.19
N PRO A 39 -11.96 -6.74 1.00
CA PRO A 39 -11.33 -5.85 1.97
C PRO A 39 -12.13 -4.54 2.08
N MET A 40 -12.16 -3.96 3.29
CA MET A 40 -12.73 -2.64 3.47
C MET A 40 -11.99 -1.60 2.60
N PRO A 41 -12.67 -0.51 2.18
CA PRO A 41 -12.01 0.57 1.46
C PRO A 41 -10.81 1.12 2.23
N ILE A 42 -9.73 1.38 1.50
CA ILE A 42 -8.50 2.01 2.00
C ILE A 42 -8.35 3.34 1.24
N ALA A 43 -8.01 4.40 1.97
CA ALA A 43 -7.86 5.76 1.43
C ALA A 43 -6.54 5.92 0.66
N ALA A 44 -6.23 5.01 -0.27
CA ALA A 44 -5.01 5.03 -1.06
C ALA A 44 -5.19 4.22 -2.35
N ARG A 45 -4.31 4.48 -3.34
CA ARG A 45 -4.20 3.60 -4.51
C ARG A 45 -3.88 2.19 -4.03
N THR A 46 -4.65 1.21 -4.45
CA THR A 46 -4.52 -0.16 -3.93
C THR A 46 -3.96 -1.11 -4.98
N ARG A 47 -2.95 -1.90 -4.61
CA ARG A 47 -2.53 -3.12 -5.33
C ARG A 47 -2.92 -4.35 -4.52
N SER A 48 -3.24 -5.44 -5.22
CA SER A 48 -3.59 -6.72 -4.60
C SER A 48 -2.73 -7.85 -5.14
N GLY A 49 -2.42 -8.83 -4.28
CA GLY A 49 -1.60 -9.99 -4.60
C GLY A 49 -0.15 -9.85 -4.13
N GLY A 50 0.54 -10.99 -4.07
CA GLY A 50 1.96 -11.03 -3.68
C GLY A 50 2.86 -10.25 -4.64
N PHE A 51 4.09 -9.99 -4.20
CA PHE A 51 5.10 -9.34 -5.06
C PHE A 51 5.86 -10.33 -5.96
N GLY A 52 5.82 -11.63 -5.68
CA GLY A 52 6.63 -12.63 -6.39
C GLY A 52 7.99 -12.91 -5.75
N GLY A 53 8.11 -12.73 -4.43
CA GLY A 53 9.35 -12.97 -3.67
C GLY A 53 10.22 -11.72 -3.49
N ARG A 54 11.38 -11.90 -2.87
CA ARG A 54 12.24 -10.79 -2.41
C ARG A 54 12.75 -9.90 -3.55
N GLU A 55 13.23 -10.50 -4.64
CA GLU A 55 13.79 -9.73 -5.75
C GLU A 55 12.71 -8.94 -6.49
N ALA A 56 11.53 -9.53 -6.66
CA ALA A 56 10.39 -8.84 -7.26
C ALA A 56 9.85 -7.72 -6.35
N PHE A 57 9.85 -7.89 -5.02
CA PHE A 57 9.54 -6.82 -4.07
C PHE A 57 10.54 -5.65 -4.17
N ARG A 58 11.84 -5.95 -4.20
CA ARG A 58 12.90 -4.93 -4.39
C ARG A 58 12.74 -4.19 -5.71
N LYS A 59 12.44 -4.92 -6.79
CA LYS A 59 12.18 -4.33 -8.10
C LYS A 59 10.98 -3.39 -8.03
N TYR A 60 9.88 -3.85 -7.44
CA TYR A 60 8.67 -3.04 -7.28
C TYR A 60 8.96 -1.71 -6.55
N THR A 61 9.69 -1.76 -5.43
CA THR A 61 10.06 -0.54 -4.68
C THR A 61 10.98 0.39 -5.45
N LYS A 62 11.81 -0.11 -6.37
CA LYS A 62 12.66 0.74 -7.23
C LYS A 62 11.88 1.37 -8.37
N ASP A 63 10.94 0.63 -8.95
CA ASP A 63 10.14 1.08 -10.09
C ASP A 63 9.00 2.04 -9.66
N ASN A 64 8.57 1.99 -8.39
CA ASN A 64 7.41 2.70 -7.84
C ASN A 64 7.76 3.46 -6.55
N GLY A 65 9.02 3.87 -6.39
CA GLY A 65 9.51 4.65 -5.24
C GLY A 65 9.82 6.08 -5.63
#